data_AF-A0AAV4D2Q2-F1
#
_entry.id   AF-A0AAV4D2Q2-F1
#
_cell.length_a   1.000
_cell.length_b   1.000
_cell.length_c   1.000
_cell.angle_alpha   90.00
_cell.angle_beta   90.00
_cell.angle_gamma   90.00
#
_symmetry.space_group_name_H-M   'P 1'
#
loop_
_entity.id
_entity.type
_entity.pdbx_description
1 polymer ?
#
loop_
_entity_poly.entity_id
_entity_poly.type
_entity_poly.pdbx_seq_one_letter_code
_entity_poly.pdbx_strand_id
1 'polypeptide(L)'
;MFLSRRSGVASPCIPFLFWLLTLVTKVVPFYTVIIQEVYKDEAMRFDMTILTFGLIVTEFVLQLIGDTSVRIMDASAYKQPCPIMWTSFFSKLTYSWVFEKVYQGYKKAVVMSDIFDAPGYMQCQHNVPAFMAAWDQELQKQPQNRDVTEPKRNINTSHHSVGCETNGNLFHITETTTVTSRSQTSTSHRQPKRNGGWQGSPSLVRALAKVFFLPLFKAQLVGLLADAVLYLNPILIGLLIKYIEEEDKHPKWEGYALAAAFFTVVLTSSILTSYRFYTCSNLGLRVKTVLSIAVYKKVRVKTVPATAVYKKVRKKTGLATAVSERSQYWRLLCKKVRVNTVLAATGYKKFGVKTVLASAVYKKVRMKTLLAATMYKKVKVNTVLTATGYKALTMNAETRRKFTVGNIVNLMSVDCHRFRDMTARLYVLISWPVQVSIAVYLLYDVLGVASLAGIVTLVLLIPTNVYTSTLLKRIQARQLTLKDQRIKLINEMLNGIKVIKLNAWEPSFQKKISGVRKKEVSLLRRAAVLTSVNTLCMLISPVLVTVVSFVAYVLITGESLTPTKAFVAMNIINIMKGPMDTLPYLISQLVQVPNLLFSRKVSALQIS
;
A
#
# COMPACT_ATOMS: atom_id res chain seq x y z
N MET A 1 8.04 6.94 32.97
CA MET A 1 7.01 8.00 32.77
C MET A 1 7.58 9.24 32.09
N PHE A 2 8.69 9.82 32.58
CA PHE A 2 9.30 11.05 32.06
C PHE A 2 9.72 10.99 30.58
N LEU A 3 10.43 9.93 30.16
CA LEU A 3 10.83 9.71 28.75
C LEU A 3 9.63 9.60 27.79
N SER A 4 8.52 9.04 28.27
CA SER A 4 7.29 8.84 27.50
C SER A 4 6.53 10.15 27.29
N ARG A 5 6.52 11.03 28.31
CA ARG A 5 6.00 12.41 28.20
C ARG A 5 6.81 13.24 27.21
N ARG A 6 8.15 13.08 27.19
CA ARG A 6 9.03 13.72 26.19
C ARG A 6 8.81 13.22 24.76
N SER A 7 8.30 12.00 24.60
CA SER A 7 8.05 11.36 23.30
C SER A 7 6.62 11.57 22.77
N GLY A 8 5.76 12.30 23.50
CA GLY A 8 4.36 12.54 23.12
C GLY A 8 3.47 11.29 23.16
N VAL A 9 3.88 10.23 23.85
CA VAL A 9 3.09 8.98 23.94
C VAL A 9 2.21 9.03 25.18
N ALA A 10 0.89 9.13 24.98
CA ALA A 10 -0.09 9.35 26.04
C ALA A 10 -0.21 8.22 27.08
N SER A 11 0.09 6.97 26.72
CA SER A 11 0.08 5.85 27.67
C SER A 11 1.21 4.86 27.33
N PRO A 12 2.31 4.85 28.11
CA PRO A 12 3.40 3.91 27.90
C PRO A 12 3.04 2.50 28.34
N CYS A 13 3.57 1.50 27.62
CA CYS A 13 3.43 0.07 27.94
C CYS A 13 4.13 -0.31 29.27
N ILE A 14 5.22 0.39 29.60
CA ILE A 14 6.11 0.00 30.70
C ILE A 14 5.43 0.05 32.08
N PRO A 15 4.72 1.12 32.49
CA PRO A 15 4.01 1.12 33.77
C PRO A 15 2.94 0.03 33.85
N PHE A 16 2.16 -0.16 32.78
CA PHE A 16 1.16 -1.22 32.72
C PHE A 16 1.76 -2.61 32.97
N LEU A 17 2.86 -2.93 32.29
CA LEU A 17 3.57 -4.20 32.50
C LEU A 17 4.18 -4.31 33.90
N PHE A 18 4.73 -3.21 34.43
CA PHE A 18 5.31 -3.18 35.77
C PHE A 18 4.27 -3.50 36.85
N TRP A 19 3.12 -2.84 36.81
CA TRP A 19 2.05 -3.05 37.79
C TRP A 19 1.36 -4.40 37.60
N LEU A 20 1.19 -4.86 36.36
CA LEU A 20 0.71 -6.21 36.07
C LEU A 20 1.66 -7.28 36.67
N LEU A 21 2.97 -7.16 36.44
CA LEU A 21 3.95 -8.10 36.95
C LEU A 21 4.05 -8.05 38.48
N THR A 22 3.99 -6.85 39.06
CA THR A 22 3.98 -6.67 40.52
C THR A 22 2.74 -7.31 41.14
N LEU A 23 1.57 -7.15 40.51
CA LEU A 23 0.33 -7.77 40.96
C LEU A 23 0.47 -9.30 40.91
N VAL A 24 0.92 -9.88 39.81
CA VAL A 24 1.11 -11.34 39.65
C VAL A 24 2.10 -11.91 40.67
N THR A 25 3.25 -11.27 40.86
CA THR A 25 4.29 -11.73 41.81
C THR A 25 3.86 -11.60 43.28
N LYS A 26 2.98 -10.64 43.61
CA LYS A 26 2.49 -10.41 44.98
C LYS A 26 1.28 -11.27 45.36
N VAL A 27 0.63 -11.95 44.41
CA VAL A 27 -0.44 -12.92 44.72
C VAL A 27 0.09 -14.06 45.61
N VAL A 28 1.28 -14.60 45.30
CA VAL A 28 1.83 -15.75 46.04
C VAL A 28 2.13 -15.39 47.50
N PRO A 29 2.92 -14.34 47.81
CA PRO A 29 3.13 -13.91 49.19
C PRO A 29 1.85 -13.59 49.95
N PHE A 30 0.87 -12.95 49.28
CA PHE A 30 -0.43 -12.64 49.89
C PHE A 30 -1.18 -13.92 50.28
N TYR A 31 -1.22 -14.91 49.39
CA TYR A 31 -1.84 -16.20 49.66
C TYR A 31 -1.12 -17.00 50.77
N THR A 32 0.21 -16.99 50.77
CA THR A 32 1.01 -17.68 51.80
C THR A 32 0.74 -17.12 53.19
N VAL A 33 0.63 -15.79 53.31
CA VAL A 33 0.35 -15.10 54.58
C VAL A 33 -1.05 -15.47 55.13
N ILE A 34 -2.02 -15.76 54.26
CA ILE A 34 -3.35 -16.24 54.64
C ILE A 34 -3.30 -17.69 55.14
N ILE A 35 -2.62 -18.59 54.40
CA ILE A 35 -2.51 -20.01 54.77
C ILE A 35 -1.75 -20.20 56.08
N GLN A 36 -0.68 -19.45 56.29
CA GLN A 36 0.15 -19.55 57.50
C GLN A 36 -0.51 -18.90 58.73
N GLU A 37 -1.74 -18.41 58.60
CA GLU A 37 -2.50 -17.77 59.69
C GLU A 37 -1.72 -16.68 60.43
N VAL A 38 -0.85 -15.94 59.72
CA VAL A 38 0.08 -14.94 60.30
C VAL A 38 -0.66 -13.82 61.05
N TYR A 39 -1.96 -13.64 60.79
CA TYR A 39 -2.82 -12.72 61.52
C TYR A 39 -2.95 -13.05 63.02
N LYS A 40 -2.64 -14.28 63.45
CA LYS A 40 -2.68 -14.68 64.86
C LYS A 40 -1.44 -14.24 65.64
N ASP A 41 -0.26 -14.29 65.02
CA ASP A 41 1.01 -14.02 65.68
C ASP A 41 1.54 -12.60 65.43
N GLU A 42 1.39 -12.08 64.21
CA GLU A 42 1.94 -10.78 63.77
C GLU A 42 0.88 -9.93 63.03
N ALA A 43 -0.17 -9.49 63.74
CA ALA A 43 -1.28 -8.72 63.17
C ALA A 43 -0.86 -7.50 62.34
N MET A 44 0.14 -6.73 62.80
CA MET A 44 0.62 -5.53 62.09
C MET A 44 1.22 -5.87 60.71
N ARG A 45 1.94 -7.00 60.59
CA ARG A 45 2.54 -7.43 59.32
C ARG A 45 1.47 -7.90 58.34
N PHE A 46 0.44 -8.57 58.84
CA PHE A 46 -0.73 -8.99 58.07
C PHE A 46 -1.48 -7.78 57.49
N ASP A 47 -1.81 -6.79 58.33
CA ASP A 47 -2.54 -5.58 57.92
C ASP A 47 -1.77 -4.76 56.87
N MET A 48 -0.46 -4.58 57.05
CA MET A 48 0.39 -3.90 56.07
C MET A 48 0.46 -4.65 54.74
N THR A 49 0.43 -5.98 54.75
CA THR A 49 0.43 -6.81 53.54
C THR A 49 -0.89 -6.70 52.79
N ILE A 50 -2.03 -6.69 53.50
CA ILE A 50 -3.35 -6.45 52.89
C ILE A 50 -3.42 -5.05 52.28
N LEU A 51 -2.99 -4.02 53.01
CA LEU A 51 -3.06 -2.64 52.56
C LEU A 51 -2.18 -2.41 51.33
N THR A 52 -0.94 -2.92 51.34
CA THR A 52 -0.04 -2.82 50.18
C THR A 52 -0.58 -3.59 48.97
N PHE A 53 -1.15 -4.78 49.15
CA PHE A 53 -1.78 -5.52 48.06
C PHE A 53 -3.01 -4.78 47.51
N GLY A 54 -3.85 -4.23 48.37
CA GLY A 54 -5.01 -3.41 47.99
C GLY A 54 -4.62 -2.15 47.21
N LEU A 55 -3.53 -1.47 47.59
CA LEU A 55 -2.98 -0.33 46.84
C LEU A 55 -2.46 -0.76 45.45
N ILE A 56 -1.75 -1.90 45.36
CA ILE A 56 -1.28 -2.44 44.08
C ILE A 56 -2.44 -2.76 43.15
N VAL A 57 -3.51 -3.40 43.66
CA VAL A 57 -4.72 -3.70 42.89
C VAL A 57 -5.40 -2.41 42.43
N THR A 58 -5.50 -1.42 43.31
CA THR A 58 -6.10 -0.11 42.99
C THR A 58 -5.31 0.60 41.89
N GLU A 59 -3.99 0.67 42.00
CA GLU A 59 -3.11 1.25 40.97
C GLU A 59 -3.21 0.52 39.63
N PHE A 60 -3.31 -0.81 39.65
CA PHE A 60 -3.51 -1.60 38.43
C PHE A 60 -4.87 -1.30 37.78
N VAL A 61 -5.95 -1.24 38.56
CA VAL A 61 -7.30 -0.89 38.06
C VAL A 61 -7.34 0.53 37.49
N LEU A 62 -6.68 1.49 38.16
CA LEU A 62 -6.57 2.86 37.65
C LEU A 62 -5.89 2.91 36.28
N GLN A 63 -4.95 2.02 35.98
CA GLN A 63 -4.31 1.97 34.65
C GLN A 63 -5.19 1.37 33.55
N LEU A 64 -6.20 0.59 33.91
CA LEU A 64 -7.23 0.14 32.96
C LEU A 64 -8.10 1.32 32.52
N ILE A 65 -8.46 2.18 33.47
CA ILE A 65 -9.26 3.40 33.30
C ILE A 65 -8.34 4.54 32.86
N GLY A 66 -8.00 4.57 31.57
CA GLY A 66 -6.94 5.44 31.04
C GLY A 66 -7.00 6.92 31.44
N ASP A 67 -5.81 7.50 31.56
CA ASP A 67 -5.60 8.93 31.83
C ASP A 67 -6.33 9.81 30.79
N THR A 68 -7.29 10.60 31.27
CA THR A 68 -8.06 11.56 30.46
C THR A 68 -7.26 12.83 30.13
N SER A 69 -6.04 12.97 30.67
CA SER A 69 -5.28 14.22 30.75
C SER A 69 -4.62 14.71 29.45
N VAL A 70 -4.48 13.86 28.42
CA VAL A 70 -3.83 14.25 27.14
C VAL A 70 -4.81 14.87 26.13
N ARG A 71 -6.08 15.09 26.51
CA ARG A 71 -7.13 15.64 25.65
C ARG A 71 -6.85 17.05 25.08
N ILE A 72 -5.90 17.81 25.62
CA ILE A 72 -5.91 19.28 25.52
C ILE A 72 -4.93 19.85 24.47
N MET A 73 -3.84 19.18 24.09
CA MET A 73 -2.78 19.84 23.29
C MET A 73 -2.96 19.81 21.76
N ASP A 74 -3.67 18.83 21.20
CA ASP A 74 -3.84 18.69 19.73
C ASP A 74 -5.31 18.71 19.26
N ALA A 75 -6.29 18.74 20.17
CA ALA A 75 -7.69 18.54 19.84
C ALA A 75 -8.33 19.68 19.03
N SER A 76 -7.76 20.89 19.03
CA SER A 76 -8.30 22.03 18.28
C SER A 76 -8.16 21.89 16.76
N ALA A 77 -7.26 21.00 16.28
CA ALA A 77 -7.04 20.76 14.86
C ALA A 77 -8.00 19.72 14.24
N TYR A 78 -8.79 19.01 15.06
CA TYR A 78 -9.61 17.87 14.64
C TYR A 78 -11.07 18.07 15.02
N LYS A 79 -12.00 17.64 14.15
CA LYS A 79 -13.43 17.74 14.43
C LYS A 79 -13.89 16.61 15.34
N GLN A 80 -13.41 15.40 15.11
CA GLN A 80 -13.58 14.26 16.00
C GLN A 80 -12.26 13.48 16.06
N PRO A 81 -11.36 13.80 16.99
CA PRO A 81 -10.06 13.16 17.03
C PRO A 81 -10.20 11.68 17.43
N CYS A 82 -9.36 10.81 16.87
CA CYS A 82 -9.40 9.38 17.15
C CYS A 82 -8.90 9.04 18.56
N PRO A 83 -9.69 8.33 19.40
CA PRO A 83 -9.33 7.99 20.78
C PRO A 83 -8.00 7.24 20.94
N ILE A 84 -7.53 6.56 19.90
CA ILE A 84 -6.29 5.79 19.93
C ILE A 84 -5.05 6.62 20.31
N MET A 85 -5.10 7.95 20.09
CA MET A 85 -3.98 8.83 20.38
C MET A 85 -3.73 8.98 21.89
N TRP A 86 -4.78 8.95 22.71
CA TRP A 86 -4.71 9.16 24.16
C TRP A 86 -5.27 8.02 25.02
N THR A 87 -5.81 6.96 24.41
CA THR A 87 -6.36 5.83 25.18
C THR A 87 -5.28 5.02 25.90
N SER A 88 -5.67 4.36 27.00
CA SER A 88 -4.79 3.51 27.81
C SER A 88 -4.13 2.41 26.97
N PHE A 89 -2.98 1.92 27.43
CA PHE A 89 -2.33 0.79 26.77
C PHE A 89 -3.25 -0.44 26.71
N PHE A 90 -3.98 -0.72 27.79
CA PHE A 90 -4.96 -1.81 27.83
C PHE A 90 -6.06 -1.66 26.77
N SER A 91 -6.60 -0.46 26.60
CA SER A 91 -7.59 -0.18 25.55
C SER A 91 -7.01 -0.30 24.14
N LYS A 92 -5.73 0.04 23.93
CA LYS A 92 -5.03 -0.25 22.65
C LYS A 92 -4.88 -1.75 22.41
N LEU A 93 -4.67 -2.53 23.46
CA LEU A 93 -4.47 -3.98 23.42
C LEU A 93 -5.77 -4.72 23.08
N THR A 94 -6.87 -4.33 23.75
CA THR A 94 -8.19 -4.96 23.63
C THR A 94 -9.08 -4.33 22.55
N TYR A 95 -8.63 -3.23 21.93
CA TYR A 95 -9.42 -2.41 21.01
C TYR A 95 -10.72 -1.86 21.62
N SER A 96 -10.80 -1.73 22.94
CA SER A 96 -12.02 -1.31 23.64
C SER A 96 -12.45 0.12 23.26
N TRP A 97 -11.52 1.00 22.88
CA TRP A 97 -11.84 2.34 22.39
C TRP A 97 -12.78 2.38 21.16
N VAL A 98 -12.89 1.30 20.40
CA VAL A 98 -13.80 1.19 19.24
C VAL A 98 -15.23 0.88 19.67
N PHE A 99 -15.41 0.29 20.86
CA PHE A 99 -16.68 -0.26 21.32
C PHE A 99 -17.81 0.77 21.35
N GLU A 100 -17.52 2.00 21.77
CA GLU A 100 -18.50 3.08 21.83
C GLU A 100 -19.13 3.35 20.44
N LYS A 101 -18.30 3.41 19.39
CA LYS A 101 -18.78 3.64 18.02
C LYS A 101 -19.47 2.43 17.42
N VAL A 102 -19.02 1.22 17.75
CA VAL A 102 -19.70 -0.01 17.31
C VAL A 102 -21.10 -0.10 17.93
N TYR A 103 -21.21 0.22 19.22
CA TYR A 103 -22.49 0.25 19.92
C TYR A 103 -23.42 1.36 19.40
N GLN A 104 -22.89 2.55 19.10
CA GLN A 104 -23.65 3.60 18.41
C GLN A 104 -24.14 3.13 17.03
N GLY A 105 -23.29 2.43 16.27
CA GLY A 105 -23.63 1.85 14.97
C GLY A 105 -24.73 0.77 15.03
N TYR A 106 -24.83 0.06 16.16
CA TYR A 106 -25.92 -0.87 16.42
C TYR A 106 -27.27 -0.14 16.62
N LYS A 107 -27.26 1.01 17.28
CA LYS A 107 -28.48 1.81 17.54
C LYS A 107 -28.89 2.69 16.36
N LYS A 108 -27.91 3.24 15.63
CA LYS A 108 -28.14 4.23 14.56
C LYS A 108 -27.18 3.97 13.40
N ALA A 109 -27.71 4.09 12.18
CA ALA A 109 -26.89 4.03 10.97
C ALA A 109 -25.75 5.08 11.03
N VAL A 110 -24.52 4.61 10.88
CA VAL A 110 -23.31 5.44 11.00
C VAL A 110 -23.19 6.36 9.79
N VAL A 111 -23.13 7.68 10.05
CA VAL A 111 -22.88 8.70 9.02
C VAL A 111 -21.40 9.07 9.00
N MET A 112 -20.88 9.62 7.90
CA MET A 112 -19.48 10.06 7.78
C MET A 112 -19.08 11.07 8.87
N SER A 113 -20.03 11.86 9.40
CA SER A 113 -19.80 12.78 10.52
C SER A 113 -19.47 12.10 11.85
N ASP A 114 -19.84 10.83 12.00
CA ASP A 114 -19.73 10.08 13.25
C ASP A 114 -18.43 9.27 13.32
N ILE A 115 -17.65 9.28 12.24
CA ILE A 115 -16.38 8.57 12.10
C ILE A 115 -15.24 9.46 12.58
N PHE A 116 -14.27 8.85 13.28
CA PHE A 116 -13.09 9.54 13.75
C PHE A 116 -12.19 10.04 12.61
N ASP A 117 -11.58 11.20 12.82
CA ASP A 117 -10.52 11.70 11.96
C ASP A 117 -9.29 10.79 12.04
N ALA A 118 -8.64 10.57 10.89
CA ALA A 118 -7.47 9.70 10.83
C ALA A 118 -6.30 10.31 11.65
N PRO A 119 -5.59 9.49 12.45
CA PRO A 119 -4.49 9.97 13.27
C PRO A 119 -3.34 10.47 12.39
N GLY A 120 -2.58 11.46 12.88
CA GLY A 120 -1.55 12.17 12.09
C GLY A 120 -0.56 11.27 11.35
N TYR A 121 -0.14 10.16 11.95
CA TYR A 121 0.78 9.20 11.33
C TYR A 121 0.17 8.41 10.16
N MET A 122 -1.15 8.34 10.04
CA MET A 122 -1.86 7.75 8.90
C MET A 122 -2.19 8.78 7.81
N GLN A 123 -2.15 10.07 8.14
CA GLN A 123 -2.50 11.11 7.20
C GLN A 123 -1.53 11.18 6.02
N CYS A 124 -2.08 11.63 4.90
CA CYS A 124 -1.37 11.80 3.64
C CYS A 124 -0.22 12.81 3.75
N GLN A 125 -0.35 13.81 4.61
CA GLN A 125 0.61 14.89 4.77
C GLN A 125 1.99 14.38 5.22
N HIS A 126 2.03 13.32 6.04
CA HIS A 126 3.29 12.74 6.53
C HIS A 126 3.85 11.66 5.59
N ASN A 127 2.99 10.73 5.14
CA ASN A 127 3.46 9.55 4.39
C ASN A 127 3.79 9.84 2.92
N VAL A 128 3.09 10.78 2.28
CA VAL A 128 3.27 11.07 0.84
C VAL A 128 4.60 11.74 0.52
N PRO A 129 5.07 12.78 1.26
CA PRO A 129 6.36 13.41 0.97
C PRO A 129 7.53 12.45 1.11
N ALA A 130 7.52 11.61 2.16
CA ALA A 130 8.56 10.59 2.38
C ALA A 130 8.67 9.61 1.20
N PHE A 131 7.53 9.12 0.69
CA PHE A 131 7.51 8.29 -0.50
C PHE A 131 7.97 9.02 -1.76
N MET A 132 7.51 10.26 -1.98
CA MET A 132 7.92 11.03 -3.16
C MET A 132 9.43 11.29 -3.16
N ALA A 133 10.02 11.62 -2.02
CA ALA A 133 11.47 11.78 -1.91
C ALA A 133 12.22 10.46 -2.24
N ALA A 134 11.73 9.33 -1.75
CA ALA A 134 12.31 8.01 -2.08
C ALA A 134 12.13 7.64 -3.56
N TRP A 135 11.00 8.01 -4.17
CA TRP A 135 10.73 7.80 -5.59
C TRP A 135 11.61 8.68 -6.47
N ASP A 136 11.80 9.95 -6.12
CA ASP A 136 12.65 10.88 -6.84
C ASP A 136 14.12 10.44 -6.80
N GLN A 137 14.58 9.88 -5.66
CA GLN A 137 15.90 9.26 -5.56
C GLN A 137 16.05 8.05 -6.48
N GLU A 138 15.02 7.21 -6.63
CA GLU A 138 15.06 6.07 -7.57
C GLU A 138 15.02 6.53 -9.04
N LEU A 139 14.36 7.66 -9.34
CA LEU A 139 14.40 8.27 -10.67
C LEU A 139 15.78 8.85 -11.00
N GLN A 140 16.45 9.49 -10.04
CA GLN A 140 17.78 10.10 -10.22
C GLN A 140 18.91 9.07 -10.39
N LYS A 141 18.71 7.82 -9.94
CA LYS A 141 19.66 6.72 -10.17
C LYS A 141 19.74 6.28 -11.64
N GLN A 142 18.89 6.80 -12.52
CA GLN A 142 19.06 6.61 -13.96
C GLN A 142 20.17 7.53 -14.47
N PRO A 143 21.07 7.03 -15.34
CA PRO A 143 21.95 7.93 -16.08
C PRO A 143 21.07 8.91 -16.86
N GLN A 144 21.19 10.20 -16.56
CA GLN A 144 20.68 11.25 -17.44
C GLN A 144 21.23 10.94 -18.83
N ASN A 145 20.34 10.77 -19.79
CA ASN A 145 20.71 10.70 -21.20
C ASN A 145 21.45 12.01 -21.50
N ARG A 146 22.80 11.96 -21.52
CA ARG A 146 23.63 13.07 -21.99
C ARG A 146 23.22 13.32 -23.45
N ASP A 147 22.82 14.55 -23.69
CA ASP A 147 22.70 15.22 -24.99
C ASP A 147 22.07 14.39 -26.12
N VAL A 148 20.78 14.64 -26.33
CA VAL A 148 20.21 14.59 -27.69
C VAL A 148 21.02 15.56 -28.52
N THR A 149 22.04 15.06 -29.21
CA THR A 149 22.70 15.78 -30.29
C THR A 149 21.60 16.09 -31.29
N GLU A 150 21.34 17.39 -31.53
CA GLU A 150 20.45 17.83 -32.58
C GLU A 150 20.79 17.10 -33.88
N PRO A 151 19.81 16.62 -34.66
CA PRO A 151 20.11 16.13 -35.99
C PRO A 151 20.69 17.33 -36.76
N LYS A 152 22.00 17.28 -37.04
CA LYS A 152 22.64 18.20 -37.97
C LYS A 152 21.83 18.13 -39.26
N ARG A 153 21.15 19.23 -39.55
CA ARG A 153 20.42 19.45 -40.80
C ARG A 153 21.49 19.52 -41.89
N ASN A 154 21.81 18.39 -42.51
CA ASN A 154 22.66 18.37 -43.70
C ASN A 154 21.86 19.00 -44.84
N ILE A 155 22.15 20.27 -45.08
CA ILE A 155 21.86 20.95 -46.33
C ILE A 155 22.88 20.40 -47.33
N ASN A 156 22.50 19.33 -48.03
CA ASN A 156 23.16 18.97 -49.28
C ASN A 156 22.24 19.39 -50.40
N THR A 157 22.43 20.63 -50.84
CA THR A 157 22.13 21.08 -52.19
C THR A 157 22.83 20.17 -53.19
N SER A 158 22.05 19.47 -54.00
CA SER A 158 22.51 19.05 -55.32
C SER A 158 21.35 19.26 -56.29
N HIS A 159 21.70 19.92 -57.38
CA HIS A 159 20.86 20.32 -58.48
C HIS A 159 20.15 19.11 -59.10
N HIS A 160 18.85 19.22 -59.36
CA HIS A 160 18.34 18.81 -60.67
C HIS A 160 17.10 19.62 -61.05
N SER A 161 17.17 20.02 -62.31
CA SER A 161 16.32 20.88 -63.10
C SER A 161 14.86 20.45 -63.18
N VAL A 162 14.04 21.49 -63.32
CA VAL A 162 12.67 21.50 -63.85
C VAL A 162 12.56 20.61 -65.10
N GLY A 163 11.55 19.74 -65.10
CA GLY A 163 11.07 18.98 -66.25
C GLY A 163 9.61 18.64 -66.02
N CYS A 164 8.74 19.30 -66.79
CA CYS A 164 7.30 19.08 -66.83
C CYS A 164 7.03 17.89 -67.75
N GLU A 165 6.34 16.85 -67.26
CA GLU A 165 5.62 15.94 -68.14
C GLU A 165 4.25 15.58 -67.54
N THR A 166 3.25 15.89 -68.35
CA THR A 166 1.83 15.57 -68.28
C THR A 166 1.58 14.09 -68.46
N ASN A 167 0.60 13.55 -67.72
CA ASN A 167 -0.40 12.53 -68.08
C ASN A 167 -0.97 12.01 -66.75
N GLY A 168 -2.20 12.35 -66.34
CA GLY A 168 -3.42 12.00 -67.04
C GLY A 168 -3.86 10.61 -66.58
N ASN A 169 -4.54 10.51 -65.42
CA ASN A 169 -5.67 9.59 -65.19
C ASN A 169 -6.26 9.70 -63.77
N LEU A 170 -7.40 10.38 -63.74
CA LEU A 170 -8.68 9.98 -63.16
C LEU A 170 -8.68 9.20 -61.82
N PHE A 171 -9.12 9.92 -60.79
CA PHE A 171 -9.42 9.45 -59.44
C PHE A 171 -10.75 8.68 -59.45
N HIS A 172 -10.69 7.34 -59.44
CA HIS A 172 -11.86 6.50 -59.14
C HIS A 172 -11.86 6.14 -57.65
N ILE A 173 -12.88 6.63 -56.94
CA ILE A 173 -13.28 6.20 -55.61
C ILE A 173 -14.29 5.08 -55.78
N THR A 174 -13.96 3.84 -55.42
CA THR A 174 -14.94 2.84 -54.92
C THR A 174 -14.23 1.63 -54.32
N GLU A 175 -14.67 1.28 -53.09
CA GLU A 175 -14.82 -0.04 -52.44
C GLU A 175 -13.76 -1.13 -52.72
N THR A 176 -13.29 -1.92 -51.76
CA THR A 176 -14.07 -3.02 -51.17
C THR A 176 -13.19 -3.77 -50.16
N THR A 177 -13.82 -4.23 -49.08
CA THR A 177 -13.34 -5.21 -48.11
C THR A 177 -12.77 -6.48 -48.78
N THR A 178 -11.55 -6.91 -48.42
CA THR A 178 -11.16 -8.33 -48.50
C THR A 178 -10.35 -8.73 -47.27
N VAL A 179 -10.95 -9.60 -46.47
CA VAL A 179 -10.29 -10.41 -45.46
C VAL A 179 -9.63 -11.57 -46.19
N THR A 180 -8.30 -11.66 -46.16
CA THR A 180 -7.60 -12.93 -46.34
C THR A 180 -6.36 -12.96 -45.46
N SER A 181 -6.36 -13.96 -44.59
CA SER A 181 -5.24 -14.48 -43.83
C SER A 181 -4.00 -14.67 -44.70
N ARG A 182 -2.87 -14.09 -44.29
CA ARG A 182 -1.55 -14.56 -44.72
C ARG A 182 -0.62 -14.66 -43.53
N SER A 183 -0.24 -15.90 -43.25
CA SER A 183 0.84 -16.35 -42.39
C SER A 183 2.12 -15.54 -42.63
N GLN A 184 2.61 -14.83 -41.62
CA GLN A 184 3.98 -14.33 -41.61
C GLN A 184 4.85 -15.34 -40.85
N THR A 185 5.55 -16.13 -41.65
CA THR A 185 6.77 -16.83 -41.30
C THR A 185 7.79 -15.88 -40.69
N SER A 186 8.37 -16.35 -39.60
CA SER A 186 9.44 -15.77 -38.82
C SER A 186 10.68 -15.38 -39.64
N THR A 187 10.87 -14.08 -39.88
CA THR A 187 12.20 -13.52 -40.17
C THR A 187 12.79 -12.94 -38.89
N SER A 188 13.85 -13.60 -38.44
CA SER A 188 14.69 -13.27 -37.29
C SER A 188 15.26 -11.85 -37.41
N HIS A 189 14.71 -10.91 -36.65
CA HIS A 189 15.43 -9.68 -36.32
C HIS A 189 16.41 -9.99 -35.17
N ARG A 190 17.70 -10.10 -35.52
CA ARG A 190 18.81 -10.11 -34.56
C ARG A 190 18.72 -8.85 -33.68
N GLN A 191 18.41 -9.03 -32.41
CA GLN A 191 18.58 -7.99 -31.40
C GLN A 191 20.08 -7.69 -31.23
N PRO A 192 20.48 -6.41 -31.12
CA PRO A 192 21.86 -6.08 -30.85
C PRO A 192 22.21 -6.55 -29.43
N LYS A 193 23.29 -7.33 -29.31
CA LYS A 193 23.89 -7.75 -28.04
C LYS A 193 24.23 -6.50 -27.21
N ARG A 194 23.57 -6.37 -26.06
CA ARG A 194 23.78 -5.27 -25.10
C ARG A 194 24.79 -5.76 -24.05
N ASN A 195 26.02 -5.28 -24.14
CA ASN A 195 27.09 -5.60 -23.20
C ASN A 195 26.85 -4.93 -21.83
N GLY A 196 26.92 -5.74 -20.77
CA GLY A 196 27.43 -5.45 -19.42
C GLY A 196 27.08 -4.12 -18.75
N GLY A 197 25.97 -4.10 -18.01
CA GLY A 197 25.66 -3.08 -17.00
C GLY A 197 24.17 -3.10 -16.65
N TRP A 198 23.82 -3.48 -15.41
CA TRP A 198 22.44 -3.54 -14.95
C TRP A 198 21.72 -2.18 -15.11
N GLN A 199 20.97 -2.00 -16.19
CA GLN A 199 20.13 -0.82 -16.42
C GLN A 199 18.66 -1.23 -16.28
N GLY A 200 18.21 -1.36 -15.03
CA GLY A 200 16.82 -1.63 -14.71
C GLY A 200 15.97 -0.36 -14.71
N SER A 201 14.75 -0.45 -15.23
CA SER A 201 13.67 0.52 -15.01
C SER A 201 13.51 0.87 -13.51
N PRO A 202 13.24 2.14 -13.11
CA PRO A 202 12.93 2.49 -11.73
C PRO A 202 11.86 1.57 -11.16
N SER A 203 12.17 0.96 -10.02
CA SER A 203 11.33 -0.05 -9.41
C SER A 203 10.50 0.55 -8.28
N LEU A 204 9.18 0.57 -8.47
CA LEU A 204 8.23 1.02 -7.45
C LEU A 204 8.37 0.23 -6.15
N VAL A 205 8.64 -1.07 -6.26
CA VAL A 205 8.81 -1.97 -5.11
C VAL A 205 9.98 -1.53 -4.24
N ARG A 206 11.10 -1.08 -4.84
CA ARG A 206 12.27 -0.59 -4.09
C ARG A 206 11.99 0.74 -3.39
N ALA A 207 11.28 1.66 -4.04
CA ALA A 207 10.86 2.92 -3.42
C ALA A 207 9.90 2.69 -2.24
N LEU A 208 8.93 1.79 -2.40
CA LEU A 208 8.02 1.38 -1.32
C LEU A 208 8.78 0.69 -0.17
N ALA A 209 9.70 -0.23 -0.49
CA ALA A 209 10.51 -0.90 0.51
C ALA A 209 11.33 0.11 1.32
N LYS A 210 11.96 1.10 0.69
CA LYS A 210 12.77 2.10 1.42
C LYS A 210 11.99 2.86 2.50
N VAL A 211 10.71 3.13 2.28
CA VAL A 211 9.85 3.89 3.22
C VAL A 211 9.18 2.97 4.24
N PHE A 212 8.68 1.82 3.80
CA PHE A 212 7.80 0.96 4.60
C PHE A 212 8.49 -0.27 5.19
N PHE A 213 9.76 -0.54 4.86
CA PHE A 213 10.49 -1.71 5.37
C PHE A 213 10.69 -1.68 6.88
N LEU A 214 11.07 -0.53 7.47
CA LEU A 214 11.33 -0.48 8.90
C LEU A 214 10.06 -0.74 9.76
N PRO A 215 8.90 -0.13 9.46
CA PRO A 215 7.63 -0.50 10.12
C PRO A 215 7.25 -1.96 9.92
N LEU A 216 7.46 -2.52 8.70
CA LEU A 216 7.17 -3.91 8.40
C LEU A 216 8.08 -4.86 9.20
N PHE A 217 9.38 -4.56 9.27
CA PHE A 217 10.36 -5.36 9.99
C PHE A 217 10.06 -5.41 11.49
N LYS A 218 9.71 -4.26 12.09
CA LYS A 218 9.27 -4.21 13.50
C LYS A 218 8.03 -5.09 13.74
N ALA A 219 7.04 -5.03 12.85
CA ALA A 219 5.85 -5.87 12.94
C ALA A 219 6.18 -7.36 12.78
N GLN A 220 7.12 -7.70 11.90
CA GLN A 220 7.54 -9.07 11.67
C GLN A 220 8.30 -9.65 12.86
N LEU A 221 9.17 -8.87 13.51
CA LEU A 221 9.91 -9.32 14.69
C LEU A 221 8.96 -9.68 15.84
N VAL A 222 7.95 -8.84 16.10
CA VAL A 222 6.88 -9.15 17.07
C VAL A 222 6.05 -10.36 16.62
N GLY A 223 5.87 -10.53 15.31
CA GLY A 223 5.20 -11.69 14.72
C GLY A 223 5.91 -13.00 14.97
N LEU A 224 7.22 -13.05 14.73
CA LEU A 224 8.02 -14.26 14.97
C LEU A 224 8.04 -14.65 16.44
N LEU A 225 8.03 -13.67 17.36
CA LEU A 225 7.84 -13.93 18.78
C LEU A 225 6.45 -14.52 19.07
N ALA A 226 5.40 -14.02 18.43
CA ALA A 226 4.05 -14.59 18.56
C ALA A 226 4.00 -16.04 18.08
N ASP A 227 4.65 -16.33 16.96
CA ASP A 227 4.72 -17.67 16.38
C ASP A 227 5.48 -18.63 17.32
N ALA A 228 6.60 -18.18 17.91
CA ALA A 228 7.34 -18.97 18.90
C ALA A 228 6.51 -19.27 20.16
N VAL A 229 5.80 -18.27 20.69
CA VAL A 229 4.91 -18.44 21.85
C VAL A 229 3.75 -19.38 21.52
N LEU A 230 3.24 -19.36 20.29
CA LEU A 230 2.19 -20.29 19.85
C LEU A 230 2.64 -21.75 19.91
N TYR A 231 3.90 -22.05 19.62
CA TYR A 231 4.44 -23.43 19.69
C TYR A 231 4.71 -23.92 21.11
N LEU A 232 4.67 -23.05 22.12
CA LEU A 232 4.68 -23.49 23.52
C LEU A 232 3.40 -24.24 23.90
N ASN A 233 2.28 -24.01 23.18
CA ASN A 233 1.01 -24.66 23.44
C ASN A 233 1.09 -26.20 23.32
N PRO A 234 1.58 -26.78 22.20
CA PRO A 234 1.83 -28.23 22.11
C PRO A 234 2.72 -28.79 23.23
N ILE A 235 3.73 -28.05 23.68
CA ILE A 235 4.63 -28.54 24.74
C ILE A 235 3.90 -28.57 26.09
N LEU A 236 3.15 -27.51 26.40
CA LEU A 236 2.38 -27.40 27.64
C LEU A 236 1.26 -28.44 27.73
N ILE A 237 0.57 -28.74 26.63
CA ILE A 237 -0.45 -29.80 26.65
C ILE A 237 0.19 -31.18 26.88
N GLY A 238 1.40 -31.42 26.34
CA GLY A 238 2.13 -32.66 26.59
C GLY A 238 2.53 -32.81 28.07
N LEU A 239 3.04 -31.74 28.69
CA LEU A 239 3.37 -31.73 30.12
C LEU A 239 2.13 -31.91 30.99
N LEU A 240 1.01 -31.29 30.61
CA LEU A 240 -0.26 -31.43 31.34
C LEU A 240 -0.79 -32.87 31.28
N ILE A 241 -0.75 -33.51 30.11
CA ILE A 241 -1.18 -34.91 29.96
C ILE A 241 -0.27 -35.82 30.80
N LYS A 242 1.05 -35.61 30.76
CA LYS A 242 1.99 -36.38 31.57
C LYS A 242 1.74 -36.21 33.08
N TYR A 243 1.43 -35.00 33.52
CA TYR A 243 1.05 -34.74 34.92
C TYR A 243 -0.21 -35.51 35.32
N ILE A 244 -1.21 -35.59 34.44
CA ILE A 244 -2.46 -36.34 34.69
C ILE A 244 -2.20 -37.86 34.69
N GLU A 245 -1.30 -38.36 33.85
CA GLU A 245 -0.90 -39.78 33.82
C GLU A 245 -0.15 -40.21 35.10
N GLU A 246 0.55 -39.28 35.78
CA GLU A 246 1.34 -39.53 36.99
C GLU A 246 0.82 -38.75 38.22
N GLU A 247 -0.51 -38.62 38.35
CA GLU A 247 -1.17 -37.76 39.35
C GLU A 247 -0.68 -38.00 40.79
N ASP A 248 -0.39 -39.25 41.18
CA ASP A 248 0.02 -39.61 42.54
C ASP A 248 1.44 -39.15 42.92
N LYS A 249 2.31 -38.87 41.94
CA LYS A 249 3.71 -38.50 42.20
C LYS A 249 3.94 -36.99 42.30
N HIS A 250 3.02 -36.19 41.77
CA HIS A 250 3.20 -34.76 41.62
C HIS A 250 2.32 -33.96 42.59
N PRO A 251 2.84 -32.87 43.17
CA PRO A 251 2.06 -32.03 44.06
C PRO A 251 0.99 -31.25 43.27
N LYS A 252 -0.21 -31.09 43.86
CA LYS A 252 -1.36 -30.44 43.20
C LYS A 252 -1.11 -29.03 42.66
N TRP A 253 -0.17 -28.29 43.26
CA TRP A 253 0.16 -26.93 42.80
C TRP A 253 0.82 -26.92 41.41
N GLU A 254 1.51 -28.00 41.02
CA GLU A 254 2.15 -28.13 39.72
C GLU A 254 1.11 -28.16 38.60
N GLY A 255 0.01 -28.89 38.79
CA GLY A 255 -1.13 -28.90 37.86
C GLY A 255 -1.77 -27.52 37.67
N TYR A 256 -2.03 -26.79 38.77
CA TYR A 256 -2.55 -25.42 38.70
C TYR A 256 -1.58 -24.45 38.01
N ALA A 257 -0.28 -24.60 38.26
CA ALA A 257 0.76 -23.79 37.61
C ALA A 257 0.82 -24.04 36.10
N LEU A 258 0.76 -25.32 35.66
CA LEU A 258 0.70 -25.69 34.25
C LEU A 258 -0.55 -25.14 33.55
N ALA A 259 -1.71 -25.22 34.19
CA ALA A 259 -2.96 -24.66 33.67
C ALA A 259 -2.89 -23.12 33.53
N ALA A 260 -2.34 -22.43 34.52
CA ALA A 260 -2.11 -20.98 34.45
C ALA A 260 -1.10 -20.60 33.36
N ALA A 261 -0.01 -21.38 33.21
CA ALA A 261 0.97 -21.20 32.14
C ALA A 261 0.33 -21.38 30.75
N PHE A 262 -0.52 -22.39 30.58
CA PHE A 262 -1.28 -22.60 29.36
C PHE A 262 -2.15 -21.39 28.99
N PHE A 263 -2.93 -20.89 29.96
CA PHE A 263 -3.79 -19.72 29.75
C PHE A 263 -2.98 -18.47 29.37
N THR A 264 -1.90 -18.18 30.09
CA THR A 264 -1.05 -17.00 29.86
C THR A 264 -0.34 -17.04 28.51
N VAL A 265 0.17 -18.21 28.10
CA VAL A 265 0.79 -18.40 26.78
C VAL A 265 -0.23 -18.18 25.66
N VAL A 266 -1.42 -18.77 25.75
CA VAL A 266 -2.47 -18.61 24.74
C VAL A 266 -2.94 -17.15 24.65
N LEU A 267 -3.15 -16.50 25.79
CA LEU A 267 -3.55 -15.09 25.85
C LEU A 267 -2.49 -14.18 25.23
N THR A 268 -1.21 -14.40 25.56
CA THR A 268 -0.09 -13.63 25.02
C THR A 268 0.05 -13.83 23.50
N SER A 269 -0.03 -15.07 23.01
CA SER A 269 -0.01 -15.38 21.58
C SER A 269 -1.15 -14.69 20.81
N SER A 270 -2.37 -14.72 21.36
CA SER A 270 -3.55 -14.09 20.75
C SER A 270 -3.40 -12.57 20.64
N ILE A 271 -2.88 -11.93 21.69
CA ILE A 271 -2.62 -10.49 21.73
C ILE A 271 -1.54 -10.08 20.70
N LEU A 272 -0.41 -10.80 20.66
CA LEU A 272 0.67 -10.51 19.71
C LEU A 272 0.24 -10.72 18.26
N THR A 273 -0.54 -11.77 17.99
CA THR A 273 -1.13 -12.05 16.67
C THR A 273 -2.06 -10.93 16.22
N SER A 274 -2.90 -10.44 17.13
CA SER A 274 -3.82 -9.32 16.88
C SER A 274 -3.06 -8.02 16.61
N TYR A 275 -2.02 -7.73 17.40
CA TYR A 275 -1.14 -6.58 17.20
C TYR A 275 -0.42 -6.63 15.84
N ARG A 276 0.12 -7.80 15.46
CA ARG A 276 0.75 -8.02 14.15
C ARG A 276 -0.25 -7.75 13.02
N PHE A 277 -1.46 -8.30 13.12
CA PHE A 277 -2.51 -8.11 12.12
C PHE A 277 -2.89 -6.63 11.96
N TYR A 278 -3.11 -5.93 13.07
CA TYR A 278 -3.43 -4.51 13.09
C TYR A 278 -2.33 -3.65 12.44
N THR A 279 -1.06 -3.92 12.79
CA THR A 279 0.08 -3.17 12.27
C THR A 279 0.27 -3.39 10.76
N CYS A 280 0.17 -4.64 10.28
CA CYS A 280 0.28 -4.96 8.86
C CYS A 280 -0.89 -4.40 8.04
N SER A 281 -2.12 -4.46 8.59
CA SER A 281 -3.30 -3.89 7.92
C SER A 281 -3.20 -2.37 7.78
N ASN A 282 -2.73 -1.69 8.83
CA ASN A 282 -2.47 -0.25 8.81
C ASN A 282 -1.37 0.13 7.83
N LEU A 283 -0.30 -0.67 7.74
CA LEU A 283 0.74 -0.48 6.76
C LEU A 283 0.19 -0.60 5.33
N GLY A 284 -0.64 -1.61 5.06
CA GLY A 284 -1.31 -1.78 3.78
C GLY A 284 -2.17 -0.56 3.41
N LEU A 285 -2.90 0.00 4.38
CA LEU A 285 -3.69 1.23 4.17
C LEU A 285 -2.80 2.42 3.80
N ARG A 286 -1.65 2.61 4.47
CA ARG A 286 -0.70 3.68 4.14
C ARG A 286 -0.14 3.52 2.72
N VAL A 287 0.22 2.30 2.32
CA VAL A 287 0.68 1.99 0.96
C VAL A 287 -0.39 2.36 -0.07
N LYS A 288 -1.66 1.97 0.14
CA LYS A 288 -2.78 2.31 -0.75
C LYS A 288 -2.93 3.83 -0.90
N THR A 289 -2.89 4.56 0.20
CA THR A 289 -3.07 6.01 0.24
C THR A 289 -1.96 6.71 -0.53
N VAL A 290 -0.71 6.34 -0.27
CA VAL A 290 0.47 6.89 -0.96
C VAL A 290 0.42 6.61 -2.46
N LEU A 291 0.11 5.37 -2.86
CA LEU A 291 0.00 5.00 -4.27
C LEU A 291 -1.12 5.77 -4.98
N SER A 292 -2.30 5.86 -4.36
CA SER A 292 -3.44 6.60 -4.92
C SER A 292 -3.10 8.08 -5.12
N ILE A 293 -2.41 8.70 -4.16
CA ILE A 293 -2.01 10.12 -4.25
C ILE A 293 -0.88 10.32 -5.25
N ALA A 294 0.07 9.39 -5.34
CA ALA A 294 1.12 9.44 -6.35
C ALA A 294 0.54 9.38 -7.77
N VAL A 295 -0.43 8.47 -8.00
CA VAL A 295 -1.19 8.40 -9.25
C VAL A 295 -1.94 9.70 -9.52
N TYR A 296 -2.68 10.21 -8.53
CA TYR A 296 -3.42 11.46 -8.65
C TYR A 296 -2.53 12.66 -8.98
N LYS A 297 -1.40 12.84 -8.27
CA LYS A 297 -0.43 13.91 -8.53
C LYS A 297 0.14 13.81 -9.94
N LYS A 298 0.49 12.60 -10.41
CA LYS A 298 0.99 12.39 -11.78
C LYS A 298 -0.08 12.70 -12.82
N VAL A 299 -1.34 12.32 -12.60
CA VAL A 299 -2.46 12.63 -13.49
C VAL A 299 -2.72 14.14 -13.55
N ARG A 300 -2.68 14.84 -12.41
CA ARG A 300 -2.88 16.29 -12.35
C ARG A 300 -1.82 17.07 -13.13
N VAL A 301 -0.55 16.67 -13.03
CA VAL A 301 0.55 17.28 -13.81
C VAL A 301 0.34 17.08 -15.32
N LYS A 302 -0.25 15.94 -15.70
CA LYS A 302 -0.53 15.52 -17.07
C LYS A 302 -1.74 16.20 -17.72
N THR A 303 -2.73 16.63 -16.94
CA THR A 303 -4.03 17.13 -17.45
C THR A 303 -4.08 18.64 -17.69
N VAL A 304 -3.04 19.42 -17.39
CA VAL A 304 -3.08 20.87 -17.64
C VAL A 304 -3.18 21.11 -19.15
N PRO A 305 -4.31 21.61 -19.67
CA PRO A 305 -4.45 21.82 -21.10
C PRO A 305 -3.49 22.94 -21.49
N ALA A 306 -2.55 22.62 -22.39
CA ALA A 306 -1.59 23.57 -22.94
C ALA A 306 -2.28 24.86 -23.41
N THR A 307 -3.52 24.79 -23.88
CA THR A 307 -4.32 25.93 -24.34
C THR A 307 -4.68 26.95 -23.26
N ALA A 308 -5.01 26.53 -22.03
CA ALA A 308 -5.35 27.46 -20.94
C ALA A 308 -4.11 28.20 -20.43
N VAL A 309 -2.98 27.49 -20.40
CA VAL A 309 -1.70 28.09 -20.00
C VAL A 309 -1.12 28.95 -21.11
N TYR A 310 -1.21 28.51 -22.37
CA TYR A 310 -0.83 29.30 -23.56
C TYR A 310 -1.64 30.59 -23.64
N LYS A 311 -2.95 30.58 -23.35
CA LYS A 311 -3.76 31.82 -23.23
C LYS A 311 -3.24 32.75 -22.13
N LYS A 312 -2.89 32.22 -20.95
CA LYS A 312 -2.38 33.00 -19.82
C LYS A 312 -0.99 33.58 -20.09
N VAL A 313 -0.14 32.82 -20.77
CA VAL A 313 1.21 33.24 -21.20
C VAL A 313 1.11 34.26 -22.31
N ARG A 314 0.31 34.02 -23.36
CA ARG A 314 0.08 34.97 -24.46
C ARG A 314 -0.46 36.31 -23.96
N LYS A 315 -1.35 36.31 -22.95
CA LYS A 315 -1.79 37.54 -22.28
C LYS A 315 -0.63 38.27 -21.59
N LYS A 316 0.24 37.55 -20.89
CA LYS A 316 1.40 38.13 -20.19
C LYS A 316 2.52 38.58 -21.14
N THR A 317 2.80 37.84 -22.22
CA THR A 317 3.79 38.23 -23.24
C THR A 317 3.27 39.33 -24.15
N GLY A 318 1.97 39.37 -24.46
CA GLY A 318 1.32 40.50 -25.12
C GLY A 318 1.40 41.79 -24.29
N LEU A 319 1.21 41.68 -22.97
CA LEU A 319 1.42 42.81 -22.05
C LEU A 319 2.89 43.25 -21.99
N ALA A 320 3.83 42.30 -22.03
CA ALA A 320 5.27 42.58 -22.02
C ALA A 320 5.76 43.28 -23.30
N THR A 321 5.23 42.89 -24.45
CA THR A 321 5.53 43.51 -25.77
C THR A 321 4.95 44.91 -25.86
N ALA A 322 3.71 45.13 -25.40
CA ALA A 322 3.13 46.47 -25.30
C ALA A 322 3.91 47.42 -24.37
N VAL A 323 4.45 46.91 -23.26
CA VAL A 323 5.33 47.68 -22.36
C VAL A 323 6.70 47.95 -23.01
N SER A 324 7.22 47.02 -23.81
CA SER A 324 8.47 47.17 -24.57
C SER A 324 8.37 48.24 -25.67
N GLU A 325 7.29 48.24 -26.45
CA GLU A 325 7.03 49.25 -27.50
C GLU A 325 6.90 50.64 -26.90
N ARG A 326 6.15 50.78 -25.80
CA ARG A 326 6.08 52.04 -25.04
C ARG A 326 7.47 52.45 -24.52
N SER A 327 8.30 51.51 -24.06
CA SER A 327 9.68 51.80 -23.63
C SER A 327 10.61 52.23 -24.77
N GLN A 328 10.48 51.67 -25.97
CA GLN A 328 11.22 52.10 -27.16
C GLN A 328 10.80 53.51 -27.60
N TYR A 329 9.49 53.79 -27.60
CA TYR A 329 8.97 55.14 -27.86
C TYR A 329 9.54 56.16 -26.86
N TRP A 330 9.54 55.84 -25.57
CA TRP A 330 10.16 56.68 -24.53
C TRP A 330 11.68 56.83 -24.69
N ARG A 331 12.40 55.81 -25.18
CA ARG A 331 13.85 55.90 -25.47
C ARG A 331 14.15 56.79 -26.66
N LEU A 332 13.35 56.73 -27.72
CA LEU A 332 13.46 57.64 -28.88
C LEU A 332 13.12 59.09 -28.45
N LEU A 333 12.08 59.27 -27.64
CA LEU A 333 11.73 60.56 -27.05
C LEU A 333 12.88 61.10 -26.17
N CYS A 334 13.48 60.26 -25.32
CA CYS A 334 14.63 60.64 -24.49
C CYS A 334 15.87 60.93 -25.33
N LYS A 335 16.12 60.22 -26.46
CA LYS A 335 17.20 60.55 -27.40
C LYS A 335 16.95 61.92 -28.04
N LYS A 336 15.72 62.22 -28.46
CA LYS A 336 15.35 63.50 -29.09
C LYS A 336 15.44 64.67 -28.08
N VAL A 337 15.04 64.44 -26.83
CA VAL A 337 15.22 65.41 -25.72
C VAL A 337 16.70 65.58 -25.35
N ARG A 338 17.52 64.51 -25.35
CA ARG A 338 18.96 64.57 -25.07
C ARG A 338 19.74 65.33 -26.16
N VAL A 339 19.36 65.20 -27.42
CA VAL A 339 19.97 65.97 -28.52
C VAL A 339 19.64 67.45 -28.39
N ASN A 340 18.40 67.81 -28.08
CA ASN A 340 18.01 69.22 -27.91
C ASN A 340 18.59 69.86 -26.63
N THR A 341 18.87 69.09 -25.58
CA THR A 341 19.53 69.61 -24.36
C THR A 341 21.05 69.72 -24.50
N VAL A 342 21.70 68.87 -25.31
CA VAL A 342 23.14 68.98 -25.59
C VAL A 342 23.43 70.15 -26.55
N LEU A 343 22.53 70.43 -27.51
CA LEU A 343 22.61 71.64 -28.34
C LEU A 343 22.35 72.94 -27.55
N ALA A 344 21.50 72.90 -26.52
CA ALA A 344 21.29 74.05 -25.63
C ALA A 344 22.45 74.28 -24.63
N ALA A 345 23.26 73.26 -24.35
CA ALA A 345 24.32 73.31 -23.33
C ALA A 345 25.64 73.92 -23.82
N THR A 346 25.81 74.15 -25.13
CA THR A 346 27.00 74.84 -25.69
C THR A 346 26.83 76.37 -25.77
N GLY A 347 25.68 76.92 -25.36
CA GLY A 347 25.35 78.34 -25.60
C GLY A 347 24.89 79.20 -24.43
N TYR A 348 24.95 78.76 -23.15
CA TYR A 348 24.45 79.60 -22.04
C TYR A 348 25.32 79.57 -20.77
N LYS A 349 26.28 80.51 -20.72
CA LYS A 349 26.90 81.03 -19.48
C LYS A 349 26.10 82.25 -19.00
N LYS A 350 25.03 82.05 -18.22
CA LYS A 350 24.44 82.97 -17.23
C LYS A 350 23.08 82.44 -16.74
N PHE A 351 22.80 82.63 -15.44
CA PHE A 351 21.59 82.31 -14.65
C PHE A 351 21.51 80.96 -13.90
N GLY A 352 21.72 81.05 -12.58
CA GLY A 352 21.81 79.96 -11.60
C GLY A 352 20.51 79.43 -10.99
N VAL A 353 19.37 79.46 -11.69
CA VAL A 353 18.10 78.87 -11.18
C VAL A 353 17.57 77.72 -12.07
N LYS A 354 18.07 77.58 -13.30
CA LYS A 354 17.58 76.57 -14.27
C LYS A 354 18.30 75.20 -14.17
N THR A 355 19.42 75.11 -13.46
CA THR A 355 20.21 73.87 -13.29
C THR A 355 19.59 72.88 -12.31
N VAL A 356 18.91 73.36 -11.27
CA VAL A 356 18.26 72.51 -10.26
C VAL A 356 17.03 71.78 -10.85
N LEU A 357 16.18 72.50 -11.60
CA LEU A 357 15.03 71.93 -12.31
C LEU A 357 15.44 70.91 -13.39
N ALA A 358 16.49 71.21 -14.16
CA ALA A 358 17.01 70.27 -15.16
C ALA A 358 17.57 68.99 -14.51
N SER A 359 18.26 69.10 -13.37
CA SER A 359 18.78 67.94 -12.64
C SER A 359 17.65 67.07 -12.04
N ALA A 360 16.57 67.69 -11.54
CA ALA A 360 15.41 67.00 -10.98
C ALA A 360 14.61 66.25 -12.06
N VAL A 361 14.40 66.89 -13.22
CA VAL A 361 13.77 66.26 -14.39
C VAL A 361 14.63 65.09 -14.90
N TYR A 362 15.95 65.27 -14.97
CA TYR A 362 16.88 64.20 -15.36
C TYR A 362 16.85 63.01 -14.39
N LYS A 363 16.82 63.27 -13.07
CA LYS A 363 16.70 62.22 -12.03
C LYS A 363 15.38 61.46 -12.17
N LYS A 364 14.26 62.16 -12.42
CA LYS A 364 12.92 61.56 -12.57
C LYS A 364 12.80 60.70 -13.84
N VAL A 365 13.37 61.16 -14.95
CA VAL A 365 13.43 60.40 -16.22
C VAL A 365 14.37 59.20 -16.13
N ARG A 366 15.53 59.35 -15.48
CA ARG A 366 16.48 58.26 -15.24
C ARG A 366 15.90 57.18 -14.32
N MET A 367 15.14 57.55 -13.28
CA MET A 367 14.52 56.57 -12.39
C MET A 367 13.41 55.77 -13.10
N LYS A 368 12.57 56.42 -13.91
CA LYS A 368 11.52 55.74 -14.71
C LYS A 368 12.11 54.79 -15.76
N THR A 369 13.23 55.15 -16.39
CA THR A 369 13.92 54.29 -17.36
C THR A 369 14.63 53.10 -16.70
N LEU A 370 15.19 53.28 -15.49
CA LEU A 370 15.80 52.19 -14.72
C LEU A 370 14.74 51.19 -14.22
N LEU A 371 13.59 51.68 -13.74
CA LEU A 371 12.44 50.86 -13.36
C LEU A 371 11.88 50.06 -14.54
N ALA A 372 11.80 50.66 -15.73
CA ALA A 372 11.39 49.94 -16.94
C ALA A 372 12.40 48.84 -17.33
N ALA A 373 13.71 49.09 -17.16
CA ALA A 373 14.75 48.10 -17.45
C ALA A 373 14.78 46.94 -16.44
N THR A 374 14.56 47.20 -15.14
CA THR A 374 14.45 46.15 -14.12
C THR A 374 13.17 45.32 -14.30
N MET A 375 12.05 45.95 -14.65
CA MET A 375 10.82 45.25 -15.03
C MET A 375 11.02 44.37 -16.27
N TYR A 376 11.71 44.87 -17.32
CA TYR A 376 12.00 44.11 -18.54
C TYR A 376 12.87 42.87 -18.26
N LYS A 377 13.93 43.00 -17.46
CA LYS A 377 14.74 41.85 -17.02
C LYS A 377 13.90 40.83 -16.24
N LYS A 378 13.04 41.30 -15.31
CA LYS A 378 12.17 40.43 -14.50
C LYS A 378 11.14 39.68 -15.34
N VAL A 379 10.59 40.30 -16.38
CA VAL A 379 9.64 39.68 -17.31
C VAL A 379 10.35 38.70 -18.25
N LYS A 380 11.52 39.04 -18.80
CA LYS A 380 12.27 38.13 -19.69
C LYS A 380 12.70 36.85 -18.97
N VAL A 381 13.19 36.96 -17.72
CA VAL A 381 13.54 35.81 -16.88
C VAL A 381 12.32 34.93 -16.60
N ASN A 382 11.18 35.52 -16.24
CA ASN A 382 9.94 34.76 -16.03
C ASN A 382 9.41 34.11 -17.33
N THR A 383 9.63 34.71 -18.49
CA THR A 383 9.18 34.17 -19.79
C THR A 383 10.07 33.01 -20.24
N VAL A 384 11.38 33.07 -19.99
CA VAL A 384 12.31 31.97 -20.24
C VAL A 384 12.06 30.81 -19.26
N LEU A 385 11.90 31.08 -17.95
CA LEU A 385 11.56 30.04 -16.95
C LEU A 385 10.25 29.32 -17.26
N THR A 386 9.27 30.06 -17.77
CA THR A 386 8.00 29.49 -18.19
C THR A 386 8.16 28.69 -19.49
N ALA A 387 8.95 29.16 -20.46
CA ALA A 387 9.27 28.44 -21.70
C ALA A 387 10.03 27.11 -21.50
N THR A 388 11.03 27.06 -20.61
CA THR A 388 11.70 25.79 -20.24
C THR A 388 10.77 24.87 -19.46
N GLY A 389 9.88 25.43 -18.62
CA GLY A 389 8.81 24.66 -17.98
C GLY A 389 7.78 24.10 -18.97
N TYR A 390 7.52 24.77 -20.10
CA TYR A 390 6.52 24.34 -21.09
C TYR A 390 6.94 23.13 -21.92
N LYS A 391 8.24 22.98 -22.20
CA LYS A 391 8.73 21.81 -22.94
C LYS A 391 8.64 20.52 -22.12
N ALA A 392 8.70 20.63 -20.79
CA ALA A 392 8.57 19.51 -19.85
C ALA A 392 7.11 19.12 -19.50
N LEU A 393 6.12 19.96 -19.80
CA LEU A 393 4.72 19.77 -19.33
C LEU A 393 3.74 19.31 -20.42
N THR A 394 4.19 19.07 -21.65
CA THR A 394 3.30 18.63 -22.73
C THR A 394 3.35 17.12 -22.89
N MET A 395 2.31 16.43 -22.40
CA MET A 395 2.09 15.05 -22.79
C MET A 395 1.85 14.99 -24.30
N ASN A 396 2.63 14.14 -24.98
CA ASN A 396 2.38 13.75 -26.36
C ASN A 396 0.94 13.21 -26.48
N ALA A 397 0.20 13.60 -27.53
CA ALA A 397 -1.21 13.24 -27.71
C ALA A 397 -1.42 11.71 -27.72
N GLU A 398 -0.40 10.99 -28.16
CA GLU A 398 -0.31 9.53 -28.15
C GLU A 398 -0.40 8.91 -26.74
N THR A 399 0.24 9.53 -25.74
CA THR A 399 0.25 9.03 -24.36
C THR A 399 -1.10 9.23 -23.67
N ARG A 400 -1.87 10.26 -24.06
CA ARG A 400 -3.26 10.45 -23.58
C ARG A 400 -4.24 9.44 -24.18
N ARG A 401 -4.02 8.98 -25.42
CA ARG A 401 -4.81 7.89 -26.02
C ARG A 401 -4.52 6.53 -25.35
N LYS A 402 -3.26 6.28 -24.94
CA LYS A 402 -2.87 5.04 -24.23
C LYS A 402 -3.40 4.95 -22.79
N PHE A 403 -3.56 6.08 -22.07
CA PHE A 403 -4.07 6.12 -20.69
C PHE A 403 -5.42 6.82 -20.59
N THR A 404 -6.51 6.06 -20.78
CA THR A 404 -7.89 6.56 -20.59
C THR A 404 -8.19 6.87 -19.12
N VAL A 405 -9.18 7.74 -18.87
CA VAL A 405 -9.67 8.03 -17.51
C VAL A 405 -10.11 6.75 -16.80
N GLY A 406 -10.77 5.82 -17.51
CA GLY A 406 -11.14 4.51 -16.99
C GLY A 406 -9.94 3.68 -16.51
N ASN A 407 -8.82 3.70 -17.24
CA ASN A 407 -7.59 3.00 -16.84
C ASN A 407 -6.97 3.58 -15.56
N ILE A 408 -7.10 4.89 -15.36
CA ILE A 408 -6.62 5.60 -14.15
C ILE A 408 -7.51 5.29 -12.96
N VAL A 409 -8.84 5.33 -13.13
CA VAL A 409 -9.78 4.97 -12.07
C VAL A 409 -9.57 3.51 -11.66
N ASN A 410 -9.42 2.60 -12.62
CA ASN A 410 -9.11 1.19 -12.35
C ASN A 410 -7.77 1.00 -11.63
N LEU A 411 -6.74 1.80 -11.97
CA LEU A 411 -5.46 1.80 -11.24
C LEU A 411 -5.65 2.18 -9.76
N MET A 412 -6.46 3.20 -9.48
CA MET A 412 -6.71 3.66 -8.11
C MET A 412 -7.65 2.73 -7.33
N SER A 413 -8.68 2.19 -7.96
CA SER A 413 -9.72 1.40 -7.28
C SER A 413 -9.41 -0.09 -7.20
N VAL A 414 -8.71 -0.68 -8.17
CA VAL A 414 -8.40 -2.12 -8.21
C VAL A 414 -6.95 -2.38 -7.86
N ASP A 415 -6.01 -1.74 -8.57
CA ASP A 415 -4.59 -2.07 -8.41
C ASP A 415 -4.04 -1.60 -7.05
N CYS A 416 -4.33 -0.36 -6.61
CA CYS A 416 -3.94 0.11 -5.28
C CYS A 416 -4.56 -0.75 -4.15
N HIS A 417 -5.77 -1.28 -4.36
CA HIS A 417 -6.42 -2.20 -3.41
C HIS A 417 -5.70 -3.54 -3.32
N ARG A 418 -5.28 -4.11 -4.46
CA ARG A 418 -4.48 -5.34 -4.46
C ARG A 418 -3.14 -5.16 -3.74
N PHE A 419 -2.50 -3.99 -3.90
CA PHE A 419 -1.28 -3.65 -3.16
C PHE A 419 -1.51 -3.56 -1.65
N ARG A 420 -2.63 -2.95 -1.22
CA ARG A 420 -3.04 -2.95 0.19
C ARG A 420 -3.13 -4.36 0.73
N ASP A 421 -3.88 -5.22 0.03
CA ASP A 421 -4.20 -6.57 0.50
C ASP A 421 -2.95 -7.47 0.51
N MET A 422 -2.07 -7.32 -0.49
CA MET A 422 -0.76 -7.99 -0.52
C MET A 422 0.12 -7.54 0.64
N THR A 423 0.27 -6.23 0.85
CA THR A 423 1.09 -5.68 1.95
C THR A 423 0.56 -6.12 3.31
N ALA A 424 -0.77 -6.14 3.49
CA ALA A 424 -1.40 -6.54 4.74
C ALA A 424 -1.19 -8.03 5.06
N ARG A 425 -0.95 -8.89 4.06
CA ARG A 425 -0.71 -10.34 4.25
C ARG A 425 0.75 -10.76 4.05
N LEU A 426 1.66 -9.82 3.78
CA LEU A 426 3.06 -10.10 3.47
C LEU A 426 3.77 -10.82 4.63
N TYR A 427 3.36 -10.56 5.87
CA TYR A 427 3.92 -11.20 7.07
C TYR A 427 3.81 -12.73 7.04
N VAL A 428 2.75 -13.29 6.43
CA VAL A 428 2.54 -14.75 6.35
C VAL A 428 3.64 -15.39 5.52
N LEU A 429 4.03 -14.74 4.41
CA LEU A 429 5.08 -15.25 3.53
C LEU A 429 6.44 -15.31 4.23
N ILE A 430 6.73 -14.31 5.06
CA ILE A 430 8.02 -14.20 5.76
C ILE A 430 8.06 -15.12 6.99
N SER A 431 6.94 -15.28 7.69
CA SER A 431 6.83 -16.16 8.86
C SER A 431 6.79 -17.64 8.48
N TRP A 432 6.17 -18.00 7.35
CA TRP A 432 5.94 -19.38 6.95
C TRP A 432 7.19 -20.29 7.01
N PRO A 433 8.38 -19.91 6.47
CA PRO A 433 9.57 -20.75 6.57
C PRO A 433 10.01 -20.99 8.02
N VAL A 434 9.93 -19.97 8.87
CA VAL A 434 10.28 -20.07 10.29
C VAL A 434 9.28 -20.98 11.01
N GLN A 435 7.99 -20.80 10.73
CA GLN A 435 6.92 -21.60 11.31
C GLN A 435 7.03 -23.08 10.93
N VAL A 436 7.28 -23.39 9.66
CA VAL A 436 7.53 -24.77 9.20
C VAL A 436 8.79 -25.34 9.84
N SER A 437 9.87 -24.57 9.95
CA SER A 437 11.13 -25.04 10.55
C SER A 437 10.96 -25.42 12.02
N ILE A 438 10.29 -24.56 12.81
CA ILE A 438 9.99 -24.85 14.23
C ILE A 438 9.09 -26.09 14.35
N ALA A 439 8.05 -26.19 13.52
CA ALA A 439 7.15 -27.33 13.55
C ALA A 439 7.83 -28.65 13.20
N VAL A 440 8.68 -28.66 12.16
CA VAL A 440 9.46 -29.83 11.75
C VAL A 440 10.40 -30.26 12.87
N TYR A 441 11.09 -29.31 13.50
CA TYR A 441 11.97 -29.57 14.63
C TYR A 441 11.22 -30.21 15.81
N LEU A 442 10.10 -29.62 16.23
CA LEU A 442 9.30 -30.14 17.34
C LEU A 442 8.64 -31.48 17.01
N LEU A 443 8.22 -31.70 15.76
CA LEU A 443 7.63 -32.97 15.34
C LEU A 443 8.69 -34.09 15.33
N TYR A 444 9.93 -33.77 14.94
CA TYR A 444 11.05 -34.70 15.01
C TYR A 444 11.41 -35.05 16.46
N ASP A 445 11.33 -34.11 17.39
CA ASP A 445 11.55 -34.37 18.81
C ASP A 445 10.51 -35.34 19.40
N VAL A 446 9.24 -35.23 18.97
CA VAL A 446 8.14 -36.05 19.50
C VAL A 446 8.05 -37.43 18.85
N LEU A 447 8.22 -37.52 17.53
CA LEU A 447 8.00 -38.76 16.75
C LEU A 447 9.30 -39.37 16.18
N GLY A 448 10.45 -38.73 16.35
CA GLY A 448 11.71 -39.17 15.76
C GLY A 448 11.68 -39.21 14.24
N VAL A 449 12.31 -40.23 13.66
CA VAL A 449 12.43 -40.45 12.20
C VAL A 449 11.07 -40.59 11.52
N ALA A 450 10.04 -41.07 12.23
CA ALA A 450 8.70 -41.22 11.68
C ALA A 450 8.04 -39.89 11.26
N SER A 451 8.48 -38.76 11.84
CA SER A 451 8.03 -37.42 11.44
C SER A 451 8.31 -37.11 9.96
N LEU A 452 9.34 -37.72 9.35
CA LEU A 452 9.69 -37.51 7.95
C LEU A 452 8.58 -37.98 7.01
N ALA A 453 7.87 -39.07 7.33
CA ALA A 453 6.74 -39.55 6.53
C ALA A 453 5.60 -38.52 6.48
N GLY A 454 5.33 -37.86 7.62
CA GLY A 454 4.39 -36.75 7.72
C GLY A 454 4.82 -35.54 6.88
N ILE A 455 6.10 -35.18 6.95
CA ILE A 455 6.68 -34.05 6.20
C ILE A 455 6.62 -34.30 4.69
N VAL A 456 6.97 -35.51 4.23
CA VAL A 456 6.86 -35.91 2.82
C VAL A 456 5.42 -35.78 2.36
N THR A 457 4.46 -36.25 3.17
CA THR A 457 3.02 -36.13 2.87
C THR A 457 2.59 -34.66 2.76
N LEU A 458 3.05 -33.80 3.68
CA LEU A 458 2.80 -32.35 3.62
C LEU A 458 3.35 -31.71 2.34
N VAL A 459 4.58 -32.06 1.95
CA VAL A 459 5.21 -31.55 0.73
C VAL A 459 4.45 -32.00 -0.51
N LEU A 460 3.98 -33.26 -0.56
CA LEU A 460 3.17 -33.79 -1.67
C LEU A 460 1.80 -33.12 -1.81
N LEU A 461 1.22 -32.61 -0.72
CA LEU A 461 -0.07 -31.93 -0.74
C LEU A 461 0.02 -30.49 -1.30
N ILE A 462 1.20 -29.85 -1.24
CA ILE A 462 1.40 -28.48 -1.76
C ILE A 462 1.14 -28.39 -3.27
N PRO A 463 1.75 -29.22 -4.16
CA PRO A 463 1.45 -29.22 -5.59
C PRO A 463 -0.03 -29.44 -5.91
N THR A 464 -0.69 -30.34 -5.19
CA THR A 464 -2.12 -30.64 -5.37
C THR A 464 -2.97 -29.39 -5.13
N ASN A 465 -2.70 -28.66 -4.04
CA ASN A 465 -3.41 -27.42 -3.70
C ASN A 465 -3.11 -26.27 -4.68
N VAL A 466 -1.88 -26.19 -5.20
CA VAL A 466 -1.51 -25.22 -6.24
C VAL A 466 -2.20 -25.54 -7.56
N TYR A 467 -2.26 -26.82 -7.95
CA TYR A 467 -2.90 -27.27 -9.17
C TYR A 467 -4.41 -26.99 -9.17
N THR A 468 -5.13 -27.41 -8.14
CA THR A 468 -6.57 -27.13 -7.99
C THR A 468 -6.86 -25.62 -8.04
N SER A 469 -6.06 -24.83 -7.32
CA SER A 469 -6.17 -23.36 -7.28
C SER A 469 -5.91 -22.70 -8.63
N THR A 470 -4.96 -23.20 -9.42
CA THR A 470 -4.67 -22.64 -10.76
C THR A 470 -5.74 -23.05 -11.78
N LEU A 471 -6.25 -24.27 -11.71
CA LEU A 471 -7.36 -24.72 -12.54
C LEU A 471 -8.64 -23.93 -12.25
N LEU A 472 -8.94 -23.69 -10.98
CA LEU A 472 -10.09 -22.88 -10.56
C LEU A 472 -10.02 -21.47 -11.14
N LYS A 473 -8.83 -20.83 -11.07
CA LYS A 473 -8.62 -19.50 -11.68
C LYS A 473 -8.83 -19.50 -13.19
N ARG A 474 -8.40 -20.54 -13.91
CA ARG A 474 -8.62 -20.66 -15.36
C ARG A 474 -10.12 -20.75 -15.70
N ILE A 475 -10.88 -21.54 -14.95
CA ILE A 475 -12.34 -21.68 -15.14
C ILE A 475 -13.04 -20.35 -14.81
N GLN A 476 -12.68 -19.72 -13.69
CA GLN A 476 -13.22 -18.40 -13.31
C GLN A 476 -12.92 -17.33 -14.36
N ALA A 477 -11.72 -17.32 -14.95
CA ALA A 477 -11.37 -16.39 -16.02
C ALA A 477 -12.28 -16.56 -17.26
N ARG A 478 -12.54 -17.80 -17.67
CA ARG A 478 -13.49 -18.08 -18.77
C ARG A 478 -14.93 -17.68 -18.40
N GLN A 479 -15.35 -17.95 -17.17
CA GLN A 479 -16.67 -17.55 -16.68
C GLN A 479 -16.86 -16.02 -16.70
N LEU A 480 -15.83 -15.25 -16.34
CA LEU A 480 -15.87 -13.79 -16.44
C LEU A 480 -16.08 -13.31 -17.88
N THR A 481 -15.45 -13.96 -18.88
CA THR A 481 -15.66 -13.56 -20.29
C THR A 481 -17.10 -13.79 -20.78
N LEU A 482 -17.75 -14.90 -20.39
CA LEU A 482 -19.15 -15.16 -20.73
C LEU A 482 -20.10 -14.24 -19.96
N LYS A 483 -19.77 -13.91 -18.71
CA LYS A 483 -20.50 -12.95 -17.90
C LYS A 483 -20.48 -11.56 -18.55
N ASP A 484 -19.34 -11.11 -19.05
CA ASP A 484 -19.20 -9.83 -19.75
C ASP A 484 -20.02 -9.81 -21.05
N GLN A 485 -19.99 -10.90 -21.83
CA GLN A 485 -20.84 -11.04 -23.03
C GLN A 485 -22.33 -10.96 -22.68
N ARG A 486 -22.78 -11.66 -21.62
CA ARG A 486 -24.17 -11.61 -21.15
C ARG A 486 -24.58 -10.21 -20.74
N ILE A 487 -23.75 -9.52 -19.95
CA ILE A 487 -24.02 -8.16 -19.49
C ILE A 487 -24.09 -7.20 -20.68
N LYS A 488 -23.21 -7.35 -21.69
CA LYS A 488 -23.26 -6.56 -22.91
C LYS A 488 -24.57 -6.74 -23.67
N LEU A 489 -25.02 -7.97 -23.89
CA LEU A 489 -26.29 -8.26 -24.57
C LEU A 489 -27.50 -7.70 -23.81
N ILE A 490 -27.47 -7.77 -22.48
CA ILE A 490 -28.52 -7.18 -21.63
C ILE A 490 -28.54 -5.66 -21.79
N ASN A 491 -27.38 -5.00 -21.80
CA ASN A 491 -27.30 -3.55 -22.02
C ASN A 491 -27.79 -3.13 -23.41
N GLU A 492 -27.45 -3.88 -24.47
CA GLU A 492 -27.96 -3.64 -25.82
C GLU A 492 -29.50 -3.75 -25.88
N MET A 493 -30.07 -4.77 -25.22
CA MET A 493 -31.52 -4.97 -25.11
C MET A 493 -32.20 -3.82 -24.34
N LEU A 494 -31.63 -3.40 -23.21
CA LEU A 494 -32.20 -2.32 -22.38
C LEU A 494 -32.17 -0.97 -23.10
N ASN A 495 -31.09 -0.67 -23.83
CA ASN A 495 -31.01 0.56 -24.63
C ASN A 495 -32.00 0.56 -25.80
N GLY A 496 -32.31 -0.62 -26.35
CA GLY A 496 -33.26 -0.81 -27.46
C GLY A 496 -34.67 -1.22 -27.05
N ILE A 497 -35.05 -1.10 -25.76
CA ILE A 497 -36.23 -1.78 -25.22
C ILE A 497 -37.54 -1.42 -25.94
N LYS A 498 -37.71 -0.16 -26.33
CA LYS A 498 -38.93 0.31 -27.02
C LYS A 498 -39.11 -0.37 -28.37
N VAL A 499 -38.04 -0.45 -29.18
CA VAL A 499 -38.07 -1.10 -30.51
C VAL A 499 -38.30 -2.60 -30.37
N ILE A 500 -37.66 -3.24 -29.40
CA ILE A 500 -37.81 -4.68 -29.14
C ILE A 500 -39.26 -5.01 -28.77
N LYS A 501 -39.92 -4.19 -27.95
CA LYS A 501 -41.33 -4.36 -27.58
C LYS A 501 -42.28 -4.11 -28.75
N LEU A 502 -42.06 -3.04 -29.51
CA LEU A 502 -42.89 -2.71 -30.67
C LEU A 502 -42.86 -3.82 -31.74
N ASN A 503 -41.74 -4.53 -31.87
CA ASN A 503 -41.57 -5.62 -32.83
C ASN A 503 -41.78 -7.02 -32.23
N ALA A 504 -42.19 -7.15 -30.96
CA ALA A 504 -42.31 -8.42 -30.23
C ALA A 504 -41.05 -9.32 -30.31
N TRP A 505 -39.84 -8.72 -30.36
CA TRP A 505 -38.56 -9.43 -30.47
C TRP A 505 -38.04 -9.99 -29.13
N GLU A 506 -38.80 -9.83 -28.04
CA GLU A 506 -38.43 -10.26 -26.70
C GLU A 506 -38.04 -11.76 -26.63
N PRO A 507 -38.79 -12.70 -27.24
CA PRO A 507 -38.44 -14.12 -27.18
C PRO A 507 -37.11 -14.45 -27.87
N SER A 508 -36.80 -13.75 -28.96
CA SER A 508 -35.55 -13.92 -29.71
C SER A 508 -34.34 -13.45 -28.88
N PHE A 509 -34.44 -12.29 -28.24
CA PHE A 509 -33.41 -11.80 -27.32
C PHE A 509 -33.27 -12.70 -26.09
N GLN A 510 -34.38 -13.17 -25.52
CA GLN A 510 -34.39 -14.10 -24.40
C GLN A 510 -33.67 -15.41 -24.75
N LYS A 511 -33.93 -16.00 -25.93
CA LYS A 511 -33.25 -17.21 -26.40
C LYS A 511 -31.75 -16.98 -26.57
N LYS A 512 -31.33 -15.84 -27.11
CA LYS A 512 -29.92 -15.46 -27.27
C LYS A 512 -29.21 -15.31 -25.92
N ILE A 513 -29.81 -14.61 -24.95
CA ILE A 513 -29.27 -14.44 -23.60
C ILE A 513 -29.24 -15.77 -22.84
N SER A 514 -30.29 -16.59 -22.96
CA SER A 514 -30.37 -17.92 -22.35
C SER A 514 -29.29 -18.86 -22.89
N GLY A 515 -28.97 -18.79 -24.19
CA GLY A 515 -27.86 -19.53 -24.79
C GLY A 515 -26.50 -19.21 -24.17
N VAL A 516 -26.20 -17.93 -23.94
CA VAL A 516 -24.98 -17.51 -23.22
C VAL A 516 -25.04 -17.94 -21.76
N ARG A 517 -26.19 -17.80 -21.11
CA ARG A 517 -26.39 -18.18 -19.71
C ARG A 517 -26.18 -19.67 -19.47
N LYS A 518 -26.65 -20.56 -20.35
CA LYS A 518 -26.40 -22.01 -20.24
C LYS A 518 -24.92 -22.34 -20.25
N LYS A 519 -24.14 -21.70 -21.14
CA LYS A 519 -22.68 -21.83 -21.19
C LYS A 519 -22.03 -21.31 -19.90
N GLU A 520 -22.45 -20.14 -19.42
CA GLU A 520 -21.98 -19.56 -18.14
C GLU A 520 -22.26 -20.50 -16.95
N VAL A 521 -23.47 -21.03 -16.84
CA VAL A 521 -23.89 -21.94 -15.77
C VAL A 521 -23.10 -23.25 -15.80
N SER A 522 -22.78 -23.78 -16.99
CA SER A 522 -21.94 -24.98 -17.09
C SER A 522 -20.53 -24.77 -16.51
N LEU A 523 -19.94 -23.59 -16.72
CA LEU A 523 -18.65 -23.22 -16.12
C LEU A 523 -18.78 -22.96 -14.62
N LEU A 524 -19.87 -22.33 -14.16
CA LEU A 524 -20.15 -22.13 -12.74
C LEU A 524 -20.29 -23.47 -12.01
N ARG A 525 -20.98 -24.45 -12.60
CA ARG A 525 -21.09 -25.81 -12.03
C ARG A 525 -19.71 -26.46 -11.90
N ARG A 526 -18.89 -26.42 -12.95
CA ARG A 526 -17.51 -26.94 -12.90
C ARG A 526 -16.66 -26.25 -11.84
N ALA A 527 -16.77 -24.92 -11.73
CA ALA A 527 -16.07 -24.15 -10.70
C ALA A 527 -16.55 -24.52 -9.29
N ALA A 528 -17.85 -24.71 -9.08
CA ALA A 528 -18.42 -25.12 -7.80
C ALA A 528 -17.91 -26.51 -7.39
N VAL A 529 -17.98 -27.50 -8.29
CA VAL A 529 -17.45 -28.85 -8.05
C VAL A 529 -15.95 -28.80 -7.71
N LEU A 530 -15.16 -28.05 -8.48
CA LEU A 530 -13.72 -27.91 -8.21
C LEU A 530 -13.44 -27.20 -6.88
N THR A 531 -14.27 -26.22 -6.50
CA THR A 531 -14.18 -25.54 -5.20
C THR A 531 -14.50 -26.51 -4.06
N SER A 532 -15.54 -27.33 -4.21
CA SER A 532 -15.89 -28.38 -3.23
C SER A 532 -14.76 -29.39 -3.07
N VAL A 533 -14.19 -29.88 -4.18
CA VAL A 533 -13.03 -30.79 -4.15
C VAL A 533 -11.85 -30.13 -3.44
N ASN A 534 -11.54 -28.87 -3.75
CA ASN A 534 -10.47 -28.14 -3.10
C ASN A 534 -10.70 -28.01 -1.58
N THR A 535 -11.91 -27.64 -1.15
CA THR A 535 -12.25 -27.54 0.28
C THR A 535 -12.12 -28.91 0.98
N LEU A 536 -12.54 -29.99 0.32
CA LEU A 536 -12.40 -31.35 0.84
C LEU A 536 -10.92 -31.76 0.96
N CYS A 537 -10.09 -31.48 -0.05
CA CYS A 537 -8.65 -31.73 0.02
C CYS A 537 -7.99 -30.97 1.20
N MET A 538 -8.39 -29.71 1.43
CA MET A 538 -7.89 -28.90 2.55
C MET A 538 -8.34 -29.45 3.91
N LEU A 539 -9.54 -30.01 3.99
CA LEU A 539 -10.07 -30.61 5.22
C LEU A 539 -9.38 -31.93 5.56
N ILE A 540 -9.13 -32.78 4.57
CA ILE A 540 -8.53 -34.12 4.76
C ILE A 540 -7.00 -34.04 4.91
N SER A 541 -6.35 -33.03 4.33
CA SER A 541 -4.89 -32.83 4.41
C SER A 541 -4.28 -33.07 5.80
N PRO A 542 -4.71 -32.40 6.89
CA PRO A 542 -4.14 -32.63 8.23
C PRO A 542 -4.41 -34.03 8.76
N VAL A 543 -5.59 -34.61 8.48
CA VAL A 543 -5.95 -35.97 8.90
C VAL A 543 -5.07 -37.01 8.21
N LEU A 544 -4.81 -36.81 6.91
CA LEU A 544 -3.92 -37.70 6.16
C LEU A 544 -2.50 -37.65 6.74
N VAL A 545 -2.01 -36.46 7.07
CA VAL A 545 -0.67 -36.27 7.63
C VAL A 545 -0.55 -36.90 9.02
N THR A 546 -1.56 -36.76 9.90
CA THR A 546 -1.54 -37.39 11.23
C THR A 546 -1.58 -38.91 11.12
N VAL A 547 -2.47 -39.48 10.29
CA VAL A 547 -2.56 -40.93 10.07
C VAL A 547 -1.26 -41.50 9.54
N VAL A 548 -0.68 -40.90 8.49
CA VAL A 548 0.58 -41.39 7.90
C VAL A 548 1.73 -41.30 8.92
N SER A 549 1.81 -40.21 9.69
CA SER A 549 2.85 -40.04 10.71
C SER A 549 2.75 -41.08 11.83
N PHE A 550 1.54 -41.37 12.32
CA PHE A 550 1.33 -42.36 13.39
C PHE A 550 1.51 -43.79 12.92
N VAL A 551 1.04 -44.13 11.71
CA VAL A 551 1.29 -45.44 11.11
C VAL A 551 2.79 -45.64 10.91
N ALA A 552 3.50 -44.64 10.38
CA ALA A 552 4.95 -44.70 10.24
C ALA A 552 5.66 -44.86 11.60
N TYR A 553 5.20 -44.18 12.65
CA TYR A 553 5.76 -44.31 14.00
C TYR A 553 5.66 -45.76 14.48
N VAL A 554 4.45 -46.33 14.50
CA VAL A 554 4.22 -47.70 14.98
C VAL A 554 5.00 -48.73 14.17
N LEU A 555 5.11 -48.55 12.85
CA LEU A 555 5.84 -49.48 11.98
C LEU A 555 7.38 -49.38 12.11
N ILE A 556 7.93 -48.19 12.36
CA ILE A 556 9.39 -47.97 12.39
C ILE A 556 9.96 -48.21 13.78
N THR A 557 9.34 -47.66 14.83
CA THR A 557 9.88 -47.76 16.20
C THR A 557 9.39 -49.00 16.92
N GLY A 558 8.25 -49.59 16.51
CA GLY A 558 7.62 -50.72 17.19
C GLY A 558 7.05 -50.38 18.57
N GLU A 559 7.10 -49.12 19.00
CA GLU A 559 6.57 -48.67 20.29
C GLU A 559 5.09 -48.30 20.21
N SER A 560 4.37 -48.48 21.32
CA SER A 560 3.00 -47.97 21.46
C SER A 560 3.00 -46.43 21.47
N LEU A 561 2.12 -45.84 20.66
CA LEU A 561 1.92 -44.39 20.63
C LEU A 561 1.27 -43.92 21.94
N THR A 562 2.02 -43.21 22.80
CA THR A 562 1.48 -42.66 24.05
C THR A 562 0.50 -41.52 23.77
N PRO A 563 -0.52 -41.31 24.63
CA PRO A 563 -1.46 -40.20 24.48
C PRO A 563 -0.75 -38.85 24.41
N THR A 564 0.24 -38.65 25.29
CA THR A 564 1.13 -37.48 25.28
C THR A 564 1.76 -37.24 23.89
N LYS A 565 2.46 -38.23 23.31
CA LYS A 565 3.08 -38.08 21.97
C LYS A 565 2.04 -37.80 20.88
N ALA A 566 0.89 -38.49 20.92
CA ALA A 566 -0.17 -38.33 19.93
C ALA A 566 -0.77 -36.91 19.93
N PHE A 567 -1.18 -36.41 21.10
CA PHE A 567 -1.82 -35.09 21.22
C PHE A 567 -0.86 -33.95 20.89
N VAL A 568 0.40 -34.04 21.29
CA VAL A 568 1.42 -33.04 20.96
C VAL A 568 1.64 -32.98 19.45
N ALA A 569 1.82 -34.13 18.80
CA ALA A 569 1.99 -34.21 17.35
C ALA A 569 0.76 -33.69 16.58
N MET A 570 -0.45 -34.06 16.99
CA MET A 570 -1.70 -33.54 16.39
C MET A 570 -1.78 -32.01 16.48
N ASN A 571 -1.43 -31.43 17.62
CA ASN A 571 -1.44 -29.97 17.80
C ASN A 571 -0.40 -29.27 16.91
N ILE A 572 0.82 -29.80 16.81
CA ILE A 572 1.86 -29.26 15.92
C ILE A 572 1.37 -29.26 14.46
N ILE A 573 0.79 -30.38 14.00
CA ILE A 573 0.26 -30.52 12.64
C ILE A 573 -0.91 -29.55 12.39
N ASN A 574 -1.80 -29.35 13.37
CA ASN A 574 -2.91 -28.40 13.26
C ASN A 574 -2.43 -26.94 13.17
N ILE A 575 -1.37 -26.57 13.88
CA ILE A 575 -0.78 -25.22 13.78
C ILE A 575 -0.20 -24.98 12.38
N MET A 576 0.40 -25.99 11.75
CA MET A 576 0.95 -25.88 10.38
C MET A 576 -0.11 -25.68 9.29
N LYS A 577 -1.37 -26.06 9.54
CA LYS A 577 -2.46 -25.99 8.56
C LYS A 577 -2.72 -24.56 8.05
N GLY A 578 -2.84 -23.59 8.96
CA GLY A 578 -3.22 -22.21 8.61
C GLY A 578 -2.31 -21.58 7.54
N PRO A 579 -0.99 -21.64 7.69
CA PRO A 579 -0.05 -21.19 6.66
C PRO A 579 -0.16 -21.95 5.34
N MET A 580 -0.36 -23.27 5.37
CA MET A 580 -0.49 -24.09 4.17
C MET A 580 -1.71 -23.72 3.33
N ASP A 581 -2.85 -23.46 3.97
CA ASP A 581 -4.09 -23.08 3.28
C ASP A 581 -3.97 -21.68 2.64
N THR A 582 -3.20 -20.78 3.25
CA THR A 582 -3.07 -19.40 2.79
C THR A 582 -1.98 -19.18 1.74
N LEU A 583 -0.97 -20.05 1.70
CA LEU A 583 0.20 -19.92 0.81
C LEU A 583 -0.14 -19.91 -0.69
N PRO A 584 -0.99 -20.79 -1.25
CA PRO A 584 -1.35 -20.76 -2.67
C PRO A 584 -2.03 -19.45 -3.10
N TYR A 585 -2.83 -18.87 -2.20
CA TYR A 585 -3.45 -17.58 -2.41
C TYR A 585 -2.39 -16.46 -2.47
N LEU A 586 -1.43 -16.47 -1.54
CA LEU A 586 -0.38 -15.44 -1.47
C LEU A 586 0.59 -15.49 -2.64
N ILE A 587 1.05 -16.69 -3.05
CA ILE A 587 1.89 -16.85 -4.24
C ILE A 587 1.18 -16.28 -5.47
N SER A 588 -0.13 -16.52 -5.59
CA SER A 588 -0.91 -15.94 -6.68
C SER A 588 -0.95 -14.41 -6.66
N GLN A 589 -1.11 -13.81 -5.48
CA GLN A 589 -1.10 -12.35 -5.35
C GLN A 589 0.28 -11.78 -5.67
N LEU A 590 1.35 -12.43 -5.21
CA LEU A 590 2.74 -12.06 -5.48
C LEU A 590 3.11 -12.16 -6.97
N VAL A 591 2.56 -13.11 -7.71
CA VAL A 591 2.79 -13.19 -9.16
C VAL A 591 1.98 -12.14 -9.91
N GLN A 592 0.76 -11.85 -9.47
CA GLN A 592 -0.13 -10.93 -10.18
C GLN A 592 0.24 -9.46 -9.98
N VAL A 593 0.55 -9.05 -8.75
CA VAL A 593 0.68 -7.64 -8.36
C VAL A 593 1.88 -6.94 -9.04
N PRO A 594 3.10 -7.50 -9.03
CA PRO A 594 4.24 -6.95 -9.76
C PRO A 594 4.00 -7.00 -11.28
N ASN A 595 3.58 -8.14 -11.84
CA ASN A 595 3.41 -8.30 -13.28
C ASN A 595 2.38 -7.33 -13.87
N LEU A 596 1.32 -6.99 -13.13
CA LEU A 596 0.30 -6.04 -13.58
C LEU A 596 0.80 -4.58 -13.62
N LEU A 597 1.70 -4.18 -12.73
CA LEU A 597 2.32 -2.85 -12.79
C LEU A 597 3.50 -2.79 -13.75
N PHE A 598 4.39 -3.80 -13.71
CA PHE A 598 5.59 -3.86 -14.55
C PHE A 598 5.26 -4.02 -16.04
N SER A 599 4.26 -4.81 -16.43
CA SER A 599 3.93 -5.04 -17.85
C SER A 599 3.00 -3.99 -18.48
N ARG A 600 2.19 -3.26 -17.70
CA ARG A 600 1.16 -2.35 -18.25
C ARG A 600 1.30 -0.87 -17.88
N LYS A 601 1.97 -0.49 -16.77
CA LYS A 601 1.76 0.85 -16.18
C LYS A 601 3.00 1.53 -15.57
N VAL A 602 4.14 0.86 -15.43
CA VAL A 602 5.41 1.54 -15.10
C VAL A 602 5.79 2.56 -16.19
N SER A 603 5.43 2.30 -17.46
CA SER A 603 5.46 3.31 -18.54
C SER A 603 4.58 4.54 -18.26
N ALA A 604 3.50 4.42 -17.49
CA ALA A 604 2.65 5.56 -17.11
C ALA A 604 3.36 6.51 -16.14
N LEU A 605 4.21 5.99 -15.27
CA LEU A 605 5.01 6.77 -14.32
C LEU A 605 6.33 7.24 -14.95
N GLN A 606 6.89 6.46 -15.90
CA GLN A 606 8.22 6.62 -16.49
C GLN A 606 8.34 7.50 -17.74
N ILE A 607 7.27 7.92 -18.41
CA ILE A 607 7.44 8.79 -19.59
C ILE A 607 7.85 10.19 -19.09
N SER A 608 9.17 10.42 -19.09
CA SER A 608 9.87 11.70 -18.97
C SER A 608 9.64 12.55 -20.20
#